data_AF-A0A7V6YDS4-F1
#
_entry.id   AF-A0A7V6YDS4-F1
#
_cell.length_a   1.000
_cell.length_b   1.000
_cell.length_c   1.000
_cell.angle_alpha   90.00
_cell.angle_beta   90.00
_cell.angle_gamma   90.00
#
_symmetry.space_group_name_H-M   'P 1'
#
loop_
_entity.id
_entity.type
_entity.pdbx_description
1 polymer ?
#
loop_
_entity_poly.entity_id
_entity_poly.type
_entity_poly.pdbx_seq_one_letter_code
_entity_poly.pdbx_strand_id
1 'polypeptide(L)'
;LQNLGLWEALQDKMVTGKDVKQVLTYVETGNADAGFVYLSDAVNSDRVKIVTVLPAELHEPIVYPAAVVKGAPHQEAAQAFLAYLNSDAAGEIFAKYGFKLAKGGE
;
A
#
# COMPACT_ATOMS: atom_id res chain seq x y z
N LEU A 1 7.52 -6.81 12.44
CA LEU A 1 7.48 -7.67 13.66
C LEU A 1 8.86 -8.21 14.04
N GLN A 2 9.68 -8.67 13.09
CA GLN A 2 11.07 -9.11 13.35
C GLN A 2 11.95 -8.00 13.96
N ASN A 3 11.93 -6.79 13.39
CA ASN A 3 12.67 -5.63 13.93
C ASN A 3 12.16 -5.16 15.31
N LEU A 4 11.00 -5.65 15.74
CA LEU A 4 10.45 -5.42 17.08
C LEU A 4 10.70 -6.61 18.04
N GLY A 5 11.31 -7.70 17.58
CA GLY A 5 11.49 -8.92 18.36
C GLY A 5 10.18 -9.67 18.67
N LEU A 6 9.07 -9.33 18.00
CA LEU A 6 7.74 -9.86 18.31
C LEU A 6 7.32 -11.04 17.42
N TRP A 7 8.10 -11.39 16.40
CA TRP A 7 7.72 -12.41 15.43
C TRP A 7 7.48 -13.79 16.08
N GLU A 8 8.45 -14.28 16.85
CA GLU A 8 8.38 -15.61 17.48
C GLU A 8 7.16 -15.77 18.38
N ALA A 9 6.77 -14.71 19.10
CA ALA A 9 5.64 -14.72 20.03
C ALA A 9 4.27 -14.60 19.35
N LEU A 10 4.21 -14.10 18.10
CA LEU A 10 2.95 -13.75 17.44
C LEU A 10 2.67 -14.55 16.16
N GLN A 11 3.66 -15.21 15.57
CA GLN A 11 3.50 -15.88 14.27
C GLN A 11 2.35 -16.91 14.27
N ASP A 12 2.16 -17.67 15.35
CA ASP A 12 1.10 -18.68 15.45
C ASP A 12 -0.30 -18.09 15.64
N LYS A 13 -0.41 -16.79 15.91
CA LYS A 13 -1.68 -16.06 16.03
C LYS A 13 -2.05 -15.31 14.75
N MET A 14 -1.20 -15.37 13.74
CA MET A 14 -1.40 -14.64 12.49
C MET A 14 -2.42 -15.36 11.60
N VAL A 15 -3.35 -14.58 11.05
CA VAL A 15 -4.17 -14.99 9.90
C VAL A 15 -3.65 -14.26 8.67
N THR A 16 -3.33 -15.00 7.61
CA THR A 16 -2.83 -14.40 6.36
C THR A 16 -3.95 -14.13 5.38
N GLY A 17 -3.89 -12.96 4.72
CA GLY A 17 -4.70 -12.64 3.55
C GLY A 17 -3.91 -12.90 2.26
N LYS A 18 -4.63 -13.18 1.17
CA LYS A 18 -4.07 -13.29 -0.19
C LYS A 18 -3.55 -11.96 -0.73
N ASP A 19 -4.08 -10.86 -0.21
CA ASP A 19 -3.72 -9.48 -0.51
C ASP A 19 -4.11 -8.57 0.67
N VAL A 20 -3.67 -7.32 0.63
CA VAL A 20 -3.91 -6.34 1.71
C VAL A 20 -5.40 -6.01 1.88
N LYS A 21 -6.21 -6.10 0.82
CA LYS A 21 -7.66 -5.85 0.89
C LYS A 21 -8.38 -6.94 1.67
N GLN A 22 -7.91 -8.19 1.56
CA GLN A 22 -8.42 -9.27 2.38
C GLN A 22 -8.08 -9.07 3.86
N VAL A 23 -6.86 -8.60 4.18
CA VAL A 23 -6.50 -8.24 5.56
C VAL A 23 -7.43 -7.15 6.09
N LEU A 24 -7.67 -6.08 5.32
CA LEU A 24 -8.63 -5.04 5.70
C LEU A 24 -10.03 -5.62 5.95
N THR A 25 -10.51 -6.48 5.05
CA THR A 25 -11.83 -7.13 5.18
C THR A 25 -11.95 -7.95 6.46
N TYR A 26 -10.89 -8.67 6.86
CA TYR A 26 -10.90 -9.44 8.10
C TYR A 26 -11.05 -8.55 9.34
N VAL A 27 -10.41 -7.38 9.34
CA VAL A 27 -10.57 -6.41 10.43
C VAL A 27 -11.96 -5.77 10.40
N GLU A 28 -12.44 -5.35 9.23
CA GLU A 28 -13.78 -4.77 9.06
C GLU A 28 -14.91 -5.69 9.50
N THR A 29 -14.72 -7.00 9.36
CA THR A 29 -15.71 -8.03 9.71
C THR A 29 -15.53 -8.59 11.12
N GLY A 30 -14.51 -8.15 11.85
CA GLY A 30 -14.18 -8.67 13.19
C GLY A 30 -13.61 -10.08 13.20
N ASN A 31 -13.20 -10.62 12.05
CA ASN A 31 -12.51 -11.91 11.95
C ASN A 31 -11.05 -11.84 12.41
N ALA A 32 -10.49 -10.63 12.50
CA ALA A 32 -9.19 -10.35 13.10
C ALA A 32 -9.25 -9.07 13.93
N ASP A 33 -8.65 -9.08 15.12
CA ASP A 33 -8.66 -7.91 16.03
C ASP A 33 -7.86 -6.72 15.49
N ALA A 34 -6.80 -7.00 14.71
CA ALA A 34 -5.94 -6.01 14.10
C ALA A 34 -5.30 -6.57 12.81
N GLY A 35 -4.91 -5.67 11.91
CA GLY A 35 -4.25 -6.03 10.66
C GLY A 35 -3.25 -4.98 10.22
N PHE A 36 -2.19 -5.41 9.55
CA PHE A 36 -1.24 -4.53 8.88
C PHE A 36 -1.74 -4.26 7.47
N VAL A 37 -2.05 -2.99 7.19
CA VAL A 37 -2.53 -2.51 5.88
C VAL A 37 -1.81 -1.23 5.50
N TYR A 38 -1.91 -0.83 4.23
CA TYR A 38 -1.39 0.47 3.81
C TYR A 38 -2.36 1.58 4.19
N LEU A 39 -1.83 2.80 4.37
CA LEU A 39 -2.64 3.98 4.65
C LEU A 39 -3.73 4.17 3.58
N SER A 40 -3.38 3.94 2.31
CA SER A 40 -4.29 4.05 1.17
C SER A 40 -5.50 3.09 1.22
N ASP A 41 -5.36 1.94 1.87
CA ASP A 41 -6.46 1.00 2.08
C ASP A 41 -7.35 1.45 3.25
N ALA A 42 -6.74 1.96 4.33
CA ALA A 42 -7.45 2.35 5.54
C ALA A 42 -8.20 3.69 5.42
N VAL A 43 -7.67 4.68 4.70
CA VAL A 43 -8.27 6.03 4.58
C VAL A 43 -9.66 6.05 3.96
N ASN A 44 -10.01 5.01 3.21
CA ASN A 44 -11.30 4.90 2.53
C ASN A 44 -12.33 4.03 3.27
N SER A 45 -11.96 3.43 4.40
CA SER A 45 -12.87 2.61 5.20
C SER A 45 -13.36 3.39 6.42
N ASP A 46 -14.67 3.45 6.58
CA ASP A 46 -15.36 3.98 7.77
C ASP A 46 -15.56 2.94 8.87
N ARG A 47 -15.14 1.69 8.62
CA ARG A 47 -15.35 0.53 9.51
C ARG A 47 -14.13 0.16 10.34
N VAL A 48 -12.97 0.74 10.03
CA VAL A 48 -11.74 0.53 10.79
C VAL A 48 -11.19 1.83 11.35
N LYS A 49 -10.29 1.71 12.31
CA LYS A 49 -9.54 2.84 12.87
C LYS A 49 -8.05 2.54 12.74
N ILE A 50 -7.29 3.54 12.29
CA ILE A 50 -5.83 3.51 12.34
C ILE A 50 -5.41 3.66 13.81
N VAL A 51 -4.87 2.59 14.39
CA VAL A 51 -4.38 2.60 15.79
C VAL A 51 -2.95 3.13 15.91
N THR A 52 -2.14 2.95 14.87
CA THR A 52 -0.76 3.47 14.80
C THR A 52 -0.26 3.46 13.35
N VAL A 53 0.76 4.27 13.07
CA VAL A 53 1.56 4.19 11.83
C VAL A 53 2.93 3.64 12.21
N LEU A 54 3.38 2.61 11.51
CA LEU A 54 4.69 2.01 11.77
C LEU A 54 5.83 3.00 11.41
N PRO A 55 6.83 3.18 12.29
CA PRO A 55 8.06 3.89 11.96
C PRO A 55 8.75 3.28 10.74
N ALA A 56 9.33 4.15 9.90
CA ALA A 56 9.93 3.74 8.62
C ALA A 56 11.17 2.85 8.81
N GLU A 57 11.82 2.90 9.98
CA GLU A 57 12.98 2.09 10.32
C GLU A 57 12.62 0.61 10.58
N LEU A 58 11.32 0.30 10.73
CA LEU A 58 10.85 -1.05 11.02
C LEU A 58 10.56 -1.89 9.77
N HIS A 59 10.65 -1.30 8.57
CA HIS A 59 10.38 -2.00 7.32
C HIS A 59 11.11 -1.33 6.15
N GLU A 60 11.26 -2.05 5.05
CA GLU A 60 11.75 -1.46 3.81
C GLU A 60 10.73 -0.44 3.25
N PRO A 61 11.18 0.59 2.51
CA PRO A 61 10.27 1.53 1.85
C PRO A 61 9.27 0.81 0.94
N ILE A 62 7.99 1.14 1.08
CA ILE A 62 6.93 0.60 0.23
C ILE A 62 6.87 1.45 -1.04
N VAL A 63 7.42 0.92 -2.14
CA VAL A 63 7.51 1.60 -3.44
C VAL A 63 6.64 0.88 -4.47
N TYR A 64 5.85 1.64 -5.23
CA TYR A 64 4.98 1.15 -6.30
C TYR A 64 5.56 1.52 -7.67
N PRO A 65 6.39 0.67 -8.29
CA PRO A 65 6.92 0.94 -9.62
C PRO A 65 5.83 0.79 -10.70
N ALA A 66 5.90 1.61 -11.73
CA ALA A 66 5.05 1.51 -12.92
C ALA A 66 5.90 1.53 -14.19
N ALA A 67 5.55 0.71 -15.16
CA ALA A 67 6.26 0.60 -16.43
C ALA A 67 5.30 0.21 -17.57
N VAL A 68 5.64 0.63 -18.79
CA VAL A 68 4.95 0.18 -20.01
C VAL A 68 5.42 -1.23 -20.35
N VAL A 69 4.47 -2.15 -20.53
CA VAL A 69 4.76 -3.54 -20.92
C VAL A 69 5.33 -3.58 -22.33
N LYS A 70 6.44 -4.29 -22.51
CA LYS A 70 7.07 -4.49 -23.83
C LYS A 70 6.09 -5.16 -24.79
N GLY A 71 5.86 -4.53 -25.94
CA GLY A 71 4.94 -5.06 -26.96
C GLY A 71 3.46 -4.80 -26.67
N ALA A 72 3.13 -3.88 -25.75
CA ALA A 72 1.75 -3.47 -25.54
C ALA A 72 1.11 -3.02 -26.88
N PRO A 73 -0.14 -3.45 -27.19
CA PRO A 73 -0.82 -3.11 -28.44
C PRO A 73 -0.98 -1.60 -28.70
N HIS A 74 -0.96 -0.80 -27.63
CA HIS A 74 -1.13 0.65 -27.64
C HIS A 74 0.03 1.34 -26.91
N GLN A 75 1.26 1.17 -27.40
CA GLN A 75 2.47 1.68 -26.75
C GLN A 75 2.43 3.19 -26.46
N GLU A 76 2.06 4.00 -27.45
CA GLU A 76 2.02 5.46 -27.29
C GLU A 76 1.00 5.90 -26.22
N ALA A 77 -0.20 5.31 -26.23
CA ALA A 77 -1.21 5.59 -25.21
C ALA A 77 -0.75 5.14 -23.81
N ALA A 78 -0.07 3.99 -23.70
CA ALA A 78 0.47 3.51 -22.44
C ALA A 78 1.59 4.44 -21.91
N GLN A 79 2.44 4.96 -22.78
CA GLN A 79 3.47 5.94 -22.42
C GLN A 79 2.85 7.27 -21.98
N ALA A 80 1.84 7.76 -22.69
CA ALA A 80 1.11 8.97 -22.31
C ALA A 80 0.43 8.81 -20.95
N PHE A 81 -0.15 7.65 -20.68
CA PHE A 81 -0.75 7.35 -19.38
C PHE A 81 0.30 7.29 -18.25
N LEU A 82 1.44 6.64 -18.48
CA LEU A 82 2.53 6.62 -17.50
C LEU A 82 3.10 8.02 -17.22
N ALA A 83 3.19 8.87 -18.25
CA ALA A 83 3.59 10.27 -18.09
C ALA A 83 2.56 11.05 -17.27
N TYR A 84 1.26 10.83 -17.51
CA TYR A 84 0.20 11.45 -16.70
C TYR A 84 0.26 11.01 -15.24
N LEU A 85 0.50 9.73 -14.94
CA LEU A 85 0.65 9.25 -13.57
C LEU A 85 1.82 9.91 -12.82
N ASN A 86 2.82 10.43 -13.52
CA ASN A 86 3.96 11.17 -12.94
C ASN A 86 3.74 12.70 -12.92
N SER A 87 2.57 13.20 -13.33
CA SER A 87 2.26 14.64 -13.29
C SER A 87 1.82 15.10 -11.91
N ASP A 88 1.92 16.41 -11.65
CA ASP A 88 1.43 17.03 -10.41
C ASP A 88 -0.07 16.75 -10.18
N ALA A 89 -0.87 16.77 -11.24
CA ALA A 89 -2.30 16.50 -11.17
C ALA A 89 -2.61 15.08 -10.66
N ALA A 90 -1.88 14.06 -11.14
CA ALA A 90 -2.00 12.71 -10.60
C ALA A 90 -1.42 12.63 -9.18
N GLY A 91 -0.35 13.38 -8.90
CA GLY A 91 0.26 13.51 -7.58
C GLY A 91 -0.70 13.98 -6.50
N GLU A 92 -1.53 14.97 -6.78
CA GLU A 92 -2.57 15.43 -5.86
C GLU A 92 -3.60 14.34 -5.56
N ILE A 93 -3.98 13.54 -6.56
CA ILE A 93 -4.89 12.40 -6.40
C ILE A 93 -4.23 11.33 -5.52
N PHE A 94 -2.97 10.99 -5.77
CA PHE A 94 -2.23 10.03 -4.96
C PHE A 94 -2.12 10.49 -3.50
N ALA A 95 -1.77 11.76 -3.27
CA ALA A 95 -1.67 12.33 -1.93
C ALA A 95 -3.02 12.30 -1.19
N LYS A 96 -4.12 12.60 -1.87
CA LYS A 96 -5.48 12.49 -1.31
C LYS A 96 -5.79 11.09 -0.78
N TYR A 97 -5.28 10.05 -1.43
CA TYR A 97 -5.44 8.66 -1.01
C TYR A 97 -4.26 8.13 -0.19
N GLY A 98 -3.44 9.01 0.42
CA GLY A 98 -2.42 8.60 1.38
C GLY A 98 -1.12 8.04 0.77
N PHE A 99 -0.94 8.16 -0.54
CA PHE A 99 0.35 7.87 -1.17
C PHE A 99 1.29 9.08 -1.06
N LYS A 100 2.59 8.80 -1.12
CA LYS A 100 3.62 9.84 -1.31
C LYS A 100 4.19 9.63 -2.71
N LEU A 101 4.31 10.71 -3.48
CA LEU A 101 5.04 10.65 -4.74
C LEU A 101 6.47 10.23 -4.44
N ALA A 102 6.93 9.19 -5.13
CA ALA A 102 8.36 8.91 -5.18
C ALA A 102 9.03 10.13 -5.81
N LYS A 103 10.03 10.71 -5.14
CA LYS A 103 10.95 11.60 -5.85
C LYS A 103 11.58 10.74 -6.94
N GLY A 104 11.38 11.11 -8.20
CA GLY A 104 11.85 10.33 -9.35
C GLY A 104 13.28 9.89 -9.14
N GLY A 105 13.56 8.62 -9.45
CA GLY A 105 14.92 8.09 -9.36
C GLY A 105 15.87 8.92 -10.21
N GLU A 106 16.98 9.31 -9.61
CA GLU A 106 18.24 9.38 -10.35
C GLU A 106 18.63 7.97 -10.82
#